data_AF-A0A2V6KUC3-F1
#
_entry.id   AF-A0A2V6KUC3-F1
#
_cell.length_a   1.000
_cell.length_b   1.000
_cell.length_c   1.000
_cell.angle_alpha   90.00
_cell.angle_beta   90.00
_cell.angle_gamma   90.00
#
_symmetry.space_group_name_H-M   'P 1'
#
loop_
_entity.id
_entity.type
_entity.pdbx_description
1 polymer ?
#
loop_
_entity_poly.entity_id
_entity_poly.type
_entity_poly.pdbx_seq_one_letter_code
_entity_poly.pdbx_strand_id
1 'polypeptide(L)'
;MAMAANLESMGKTDEALAMYQQIASAYPNSFNAPLALLSQVHILKAKNRNDDARRVCETILTQYRTSFWAGEAMQQLRLIKPISSPAPGPTQTATAPPLLARPPAPAPPPAPQAPPSPKKP
;
A
#
# COMPACT_ATOMS: atom_id res chain seq x y z
N MET A 1 -26.19 -1.25 13.04
CA MET A 1 -25.01 -0.88 13.84
C MET A 1 -25.23 -1.09 15.34
N ALA A 2 -26.18 -0.40 15.99
CA ALA A 2 -26.37 -0.49 17.45
C ALA A 2 -26.61 -1.92 17.99
N MET A 3 -27.39 -2.74 17.29
CA MET A 3 -27.66 -4.13 17.70
C MET A 3 -26.40 -4.99 17.69
N ALA A 4 -25.56 -4.88 16.66
CA ALA A 4 -24.32 -5.64 16.56
C ALA A 4 -23.30 -5.25 17.65
N ALA A 5 -23.21 -3.96 17.99
CA ALA A 5 -22.36 -3.47 19.07
C ALA A 5 -22.83 -3.93 20.46
N ASN A 6 -24.15 -4.02 20.69
CA ASN A 6 -24.68 -4.59 21.93
C ASN A 6 -24.33 -6.07 22.07
N LEU A 7 -24.46 -6.84 20.98
CA LEU A 7 -24.07 -8.26 20.96
C LEU A 7 -22.58 -8.45 21.26
N GLU A 8 -21.72 -7.60 20.70
CA GLU A 8 -20.28 -7.58 21.02
C GLU A 8 -20.06 -7.34 22.51
N SER A 9 -20.70 -6.31 23.10
CA SER A 9 -20.59 -6.00 24.53
C SER A 9 -21.10 -7.11 25.44
N MET A 10 -22.03 -7.95 24.95
CA MET A 10 -22.54 -9.13 25.66
C MET A 10 -21.67 -10.37 25.45
N GLY A 11 -20.54 -10.27 24.75
CA GLY A 11 -19.66 -11.40 24.42
C GLY A 11 -20.19 -12.31 23.30
N LYS A 12 -21.34 -11.98 22.70
CA LYS A 12 -21.99 -12.71 21.61
C LYS A 12 -21.34 -12.38 20.26
N THR A 13 -20.04 -12.65 20.18
CA THR A 13 -19.21 -12.27 19.05
C THR A 13 -19.65 -12.90 17.73
N ASP A 14 -20.16 -14.14 17.74
CA ASP A 14 -20.62 -14.82 16.52
C ASP A 14 -21.93 -14.21 15.97
N GLU A 15 -22.90 -13.89 16.84
CA GLU A 15 -24.11 -13.15 16.45
C GLU A 15 -23.76 -11.74 15.95
N ALA A 16 -22.82 -11.06 16.61
CA ALA A 16 -22.34 -9.75 16.18
C ALA A 16 -21.70 -9.81 14.77
N LEU A 17 -20.84 -10.79 14.51
CA LEU A 17 -20.23 -10.99 13.19
C LEU A 17 -21.28 -11.18 12.09
N ALA A 18 -22.28 -12.04 12.31
CA ALA A 18 -23.37 -12.26 11.36
C ALA A 18 -24.14 -10.97 11.08
N MET A 19 -24.45 -10.19 12.12
CA MET A 19 -25.14 -8.91 11.98
C MET A 19 -24.32 -7.88 11.22
N TYR A 20 -23.00 -7.78 11.47
CA TYR A 20 -22.12 -6.89 10.72
C TYR A 20 -21.99 -7.29 9.25
N GLN A 21 -21.89 -8.59 8.97
CA GLN A 21 -21.87 -9.11 7.60
C GLN A 21 -23.18 -8.80 6.87
N GLN A 22 -24.32 -8.95 7.55
CA GLN A 22 -25.62 -8.59 6.99
C GLN A 22 -25.71 -7.09 6.68
N ILE A 23 -25.21 -6.22 7.56
CA ILE A 23 -25.18 -4.77 7.31
C ILE A 23 -24.33 -4.44 6.08
N ALA A 24 -23.14 -5.02 5.98
CA ALA A 24 -22.24 -4.81 4.84
C ALA A 24 -22.87 -5.30 3.52
N SER A 25 -23.60 -6.41 3.55
CA SER A 25 -24.24 -7.00 2.37
C SER A 25 -25.53 -6.29 1.97
N ALA A 26 -26.33 -5.82 2.94
CA ALA A 26 -27.58 -5.13 2.70
C ALA A 26 -27.36 -3.68 2.23
N TYR A 27 -26.27 -3.05 2.67
CA TYR A 27 -25.99 -1.63 2.40
C TYR A 27 -24.58 -1.38 1.85
N PRO A 28 -24.15 -2.05 0.75
CA PRO A 28 -22.75 -2.03 0.29
C PRO A 28 -22.27 -0.66 -0.21
N ASN A 29 -23.16 0.27 -0.54
CA ASN A 29 -22.78 1.63 -0.95
C ASN A 29 -22.92 2.65 0.20
N SER A 30 -23.25 2.20 1.42
CA SER A 30 -23.42 3.07 2.58
C SER A 30 -22.10 3.24 3.33
N PHE A 31 -21.96 4.38 4.00
CA PHE A 31 -20.89 4.63 4.96
C PHE A 31 -20.79 3.54 6.05
N ASN A 32 -21.92 2.90 6.38
CA ASN A 32 -21.99 1.87 7.41
C ASN A 32 -21.39 0.52 6.98
N ALA A 33 -21.32 0.20 5.69
CA ALA A 33 -20.76 -1.07 5.23
C ALA A 33 -19.27 -1.25 5.57
N PRO A 34 -18.37 -0.31 5.22
CA PRO A 34 -16.97 -0.42 5.60
C PRO A 34 -16.75 -0.30 7.11
N LEU A 35 -17.61 0.44 7.82
CA LEU A 35 -17.59 0.49 9.28
C LEU A 35 -17.97 -0.86 9.91
N ALA A 36 -19.00 -1.54 9.40
CA ALA A 36 -19.39 -2.87 9.86
C ALA A 36 -18.30 -3.93 9.59
N LEU A 37 -17.63 -3.85 8.45
CA LEU A 37 -16.46 -4.69 8.15
C LEU A 37 -15.32 -4.42 9.14
N LEU A 38 -15.05 -3.16 9.46
CA LEU A 38 -14.01 -2.81 10.43
C LEU A 38 -14.33 -3.34 11.84
N SER A 39 -15.59 -3.28 12.27
CA SER A 39 -16.01 -3.91 13.53
C SER A 39 -15.77 -5.43 13.54
N GLN A 40 -15.98 -6.12 12.40
CA GLN A 40 -15.65 -7.55 12.28
C GLN A 40 -14.15 -7.80 12.48
N VAL A 41 -13.28 -6.94 11.95
CA VAL A 41 -11.82 -7.03 12.14
C VAL A 41 -11.48 -7.02 13.64
N HIS A 42 -12.08 -6.13 14.43
CA HIS A 42 -11.82 -6.06 15.87
C HIS A 42 -12.24 -7.34 16.59
N ILE A 43 -13.43 -7.86 16.28
CA ILE A 43 -13.91 -9.13 16.86
C ILE A 43 -12.99 -10.29 16.47
N LEU A 44 -12.61 -10.40 15.21
CA LEU A 44 -11.75 -11.48 14.71
C LEU A 44 -10.35 -11.43 15.37
N LYS A 45 -9.79 -10.23 15.55
CA LYS A 45 -8.53 -10.04 16.30
C LYS A 45 -8.66 -10.48 17.76
N ALA A 46 -9.75 -10.11 18.43
CA ALA A 46 -10.00 -10.55 19.81
C ALA A 46 -10.11 -12.08 19.92
N LYS A 47 -10.61 -12.76 18.87
CA LYS A 47 -10.67 -14.22 18.77
C LYS A 47 -9.37 -14.87 18.27
N ASN A 48 -8.28 -14.13 18.12
CA ASN A 48 -7.01 -14.58 17.50
C ASN A 48 -7.15 -15.09 16.05
N ARG A 49 -8.25 -14.77 15.36
CA ARG A 49 -8.50 -15.12 13.95
C ARG A 49 -7.88 -14.08 13.02
N ASN A 50 -6.57 -13.99 13.07
CA ASN A 50 -5.78 -12.98 12.35
C ASN A 50 -5.90 -13.09 10.82
N ASP A 51 -5.98 -14.32 10.28
CA ASP A 51 -6.12 -14.53 8.84
C ASP A 51 -7.48 -14.04 8.30
N ASP A 52 -8.56 -14.27 9.05
CA ASP A 52 -9.88 -13.74 8.68
C ASP A 52 -9.91 -12.22 8.82
N ALA A 53 -9.34 -11.67 9.89
CA ALA A 53 -9.22 -10.22 10.09
C ALA A 53 -8.48 -9.55 8.93
N ARG A 54 -7.39 -10.18 8.44
CA ARG A 54 -6.64 -9.74 7.26
C ARG A 54 -7.51 -9.71 6.00
N ARG A 55 -8.25 -10.78 5.71
CA ARG A 55 -9.15 -10.85 4.54
C ARG A 55 -10.22 -9.76 4.56
N VAL A 56 -10.77 -9.46 5.73
CA VAL A 56 -11.76 -8.38 5.89
C VAL A 56 -11.10 -7.01 5.64
N CYS A 57 -9.91 -6.76 6.17
CA CYS A 57 -9.15 -5.54 5.86
C CYS A 57 -8.89 -5.40 4.35
N GLU A 58 -8.44 -6.46 3.67
CA GLU A 58 -8.24 -6.47 2.22
C GLU A 58 -9.53 -6.16 1.45
N THR A 59 -10.67 -6.67 1.92
CA THR A 59 -11.99 -6.37 1.34
C THR A 59 -12.32 -4.88 1.45
N ILE A 60 -12.03 -4.25 2.60
CA ILE A 60 -12.21 -2.79 2.78
C ILE A 60 -11.29 -2.02 1.83
N LEU A 61 -10.02 -2.42 1.68
CA LEU A 61 -9.04 -1.73 0.83
C LEU A 61 -9.28 -1.91 -0.68
N THR A 62 -10.03 -2.94 -1.07
CA THR A 62 -10.37 -3.23 -2.47
C THR A 62 -11.72 -2.63 -2.85
N GLN A 63 -12.76 -2.89 -2.07
CA GLN A 63 -14.13 -2.44 -2.39
C GLN A 63 -14.45 -1.04 -1.86
N TYR A 64 -13.82 -0.62 -0.76
CA TYR A 64 -14.12 0.64 -0.06
C TYR A 64 -12.89 1.54 0.01
N ARG A 65 -12.02 1.52 -1.02
CA ARG A 65 -10.72 2.20 -1.02
C ARG A 65 -10.80 3.70 -0.73
N THR A 66 -11.86 4.37 -1.18
CA THR A 66 -12.08 5.81 -0.98
C THR A 66 -12.86 6.14 0.30
N SER A 67 -13.28 5.12 1.05
CA SER A 67 -13.99 5.31 2.30
C SER A 67 -13.05 5.85 3.38
N PHE A 68 -13.62 6.65 4.28
CA PHE A 68 -12.92 7.14 5.48
C PHE A 68 -12.23 6.01 6.27
N TRP A 69 -12.84 4.81 6.29
CA TRP A 69 -12.35 3.66 7.04
C TRP A 69 -11.21 2.89 6.36
N ALA A 70 -10.87 3.20 5.11
CA ALA A 70 -9.81 2.50 4.38
C ALA A 70 -8.43 2.70 5.05
N GLY A 71 -8.15 3.90 5.55
CA GLY A 71 -6.91 4.18 6.30
C GLY A 71 -6.78 3.33 7.55
N GLU A 72 -7.88 3.24 8.31
CA GLU A 72 -7.93 2.43 9.53
C GLU A 72 -7.78 0.93 9.22
N ALA A 73 -8.45 0.42 8.17
CA ALA A 73 -8.27 -0.96 7.74
C ALA A 73 -6.83 -1.28 7.34
N MET A 74 -6.12 -0.35 6.69
CA MET A 74 -4.70 -0.51 6.36
C MET A 74 -3.83 -0.57 7.63
N GLN A 75 -4.13 0.26 8.62
CA GLN A 75 -3.43 0.25 9.89
C GLN A 75 -3.67 -1.06 10.65
N GLN A 76 -4.92 -1.53 10.73
CA GLN A 76 -5.25 -2.81 11.34
C GLN A 76 -4.53 -3.97 10.64
N LEU A 77 -4.51 -3.98 9.31
CA LEU A 77 -3.77 -4.98 8.52
C LEU A 77 -2.27 -5.00 8.86
N ARG A 78 -1.65 -3.84 9.06
CA ARG A 78 -0.24 -3.73 9.46
C ARG A 78 0.01 -4.24 10.88
N LEU A 79 -0.92 -4.01 11.79
CA LEU A 79 -0.86 -4.47 13.18
C LEU A 79 -1.03 -6.00 13.29
N ILE A 80 -1.81 -6.60 12.38
CA ILE A 80 -1.98 -8.05 12.26
C ILE A 80 -0.70 -8.62 11.62
N LYS A 81 0.32 -8.82 12.48
CA LYS A 81 1.69 -9.34 12.23
C LYS A 81 1.95 -9.66 10.74
N PRO A 82 2.75 -8.85 10.03
CA PRO A 82 3.07 -9.13 8.65
C PRO A 82 4.01 -10.34 8.60
N ILE A 83 3.59 -11.44 7.96
CA ILE A 83 4.55 -12.46 7.50
C ILE A 83 5.30 -11.94 6.26
N SER A 84 4.81 -10.88 5.62
CA SER A 84 5.61 -10.12 4.66
C SER A 84 5.08 -8.70 4.58
N SER A 85 5.86 -7.78 5.10
CA SER A 85 5.92 -6.44 4.53
C SER A 85 6.62 -6.62 3.18
N PRO A 86 6.03 -6.27 2.01
CA PRO A 86 6.82 -5.42 1.14
C PRO A 86 7.00 -4.13 1.94
N ALA A 87 8.24 -3.83 2.28
CA ALA A 87 8.59 -2.55 2.86
C ALA A 87 7.84 -1.43 2.10
N PRO A 88 7.41 -0.34 2.77
CA PRO A 88 7.16 0.89 2.03
C PRO A 88 8.43 1.14 1.25
N GLY A 89 8.39 1.00 -0.08
CA GLY A 89 9.57 1.23 -0.90
C GLY A 89 10.11 2.60 -0.50
N PRO A 90 11.31 2.68 0.08
CA PRO A 90 11.96 3.97 0.16
C PRO A 90 12.19 4.38 -1.29
N THR A 91 12.07 5.67 -1.55
CA THR A 91 12.51 6.31 -2.78
C THR A 91 11.68 6.02 -4.04
N GLN A 92 10.55 6.72 -4.18
CA GLN A 92 10.52 7.66 -5.31
C GLN A 92 11.53 8.76 -4.99
N THR A 93 12.83 8.46 -5.11
CA THR A 93 13.73 9.43 -5.70
C THR A 93 13.14 9.61 -7.08
N ALA A 94 12.27 10.60 -7.21
CA ALA A 94 12.14 11.33 -8.45
C ALA A 94 13.59 11.70 -8.80
N THR A 95 14.21 10.79 -9.55
CA THR A 95 15.44 11.02 -10.24
C THR A 95 15.02 12.15 -11.15
N ALA A 96 15.38 13.36 -10.74
CA ALA A 96 15.32 14.51 -11.62
C ALA A 96 15.82 13.99 -12.98
N PRO A 97 15.07 14.18 -14.07
CA PRO A 97 15.68 13.95 -15.36
C PRO A 97 16.95 14.80 -15.35
N PRO A 98 18.14 14.27 -15.69
CA PRO A 98 19.27 15.14 -15.94
C PRO A 98 18.90 15.94 -17.19
N LEU A 99 18.27 17.08 -16.97
CA LEU A 99 18.05 18.10 -17.97
C LEU A 99 19.46 18.58 -18.37
N LEU A 100 19.96 18.04 -19.47
CA LEU A 100 21.18 18.44 -20.19
C LEU A 100 22.51 18.39 -19.42
N ALA A 101 23.02 17.19 -19.12
CA ALA A 101 24.47 17.00 -19.09
C ALA A 101 24.94 16.63 -20.51
N ARG A 102 25.40 17.63 -21.25
CA ARG A 102 26.08 17.50 -22.54
C ARG A 102 27.21 16.46 -22.42
N PRO A 103 27.34 15.47 -23.30
CA PRO A 103 28.45 14.53 -23.23
C PRO A 103 29.78 15.30 -23.36
N PRO A 104 30.82 14.97 -22.57
CA PRO A 104 32.15 15.51 -22.82
C PRO A 104 32.60 14.97 -24.18
N ALA A 105 32.98 15.86 -25.09
CA ALA A 105 33.51 15.48 -26.39
C ALA A 105 34.75 14.57 -26.19
N PRO A 106 34.89 13.49 -26.97
CA PRO A 106 36.11 12.69 -26.95
C PRO A 106 37.27 13.56 -27.43
N ALA A 107 38.37 13.57 -26.66
CA ALA A 107 39.61 14.21 -27.07
C ALA A 107 40.08 13.63 -28.43
N PRO A 108 40.56 14.46 -29.37
CA PRO A 108 41.09 13.96 -30.62
C PRO A 108 42.37 13.13 -30.37
N PRO A 109 42.63 12.08 -31.15
CA PRO A 109 43.85 11.29 -31.07
C PRO A 109 45.08 12.15 -31.43
N PRO A 110 46.29 11.76 -30.98
CA PRO A 110 47.51 12.50 -31.26
C PRO A 110 47.79 12.54 -32.77
N ALA A 111 48.06 13.74 -33.29
CA ALA A 111 48.44 13.93 -34.69
C ALA A 111 49.74 13.15 -35.03
N PRO A 112 49.86 12.58 -36.23
CA PRO A 112 51.05 11.85 -36.66
C PRO A 112 52.24 12.79 -36.80
N GLN A 113 53.40 12.36 -36.30
CA GLN A 113 54.69 12.96 -36.69
C GLN A 113 54.86 12.82 -38.21
N ALA A 114 55.13 13.93 -38.89
CA ALA A 114 55.53 13.96 -40.29
C ALA A 114 56.97 14.52 -40.42
N PRO A 115 57.72 14.09 -41.45
CA PRO A 115 59.19 13.94 -41.46
C PRO A 115 59.93 15.22 -41.93
N PRO A 116 61.29 15.23 -41.99
CA PRO A 116 62.08 16.47 -42.01
C PRO A 116 62.08 17.15 -43.39
N SER A 117 62.11 18.49 -43.40
CA SER A 117 62.25 19.30 -44.61
C SER A 117 63.70 19.29 -45.14
N PRO A 118 63.92 19.06 -46.45
CA PRO A 118 65.22 19.20 -47.10
C PRO A 118 65.52 20.64 -47.55
N LYS A 119 66.82 20.97 -47.54
CA LYS A 119 67.51 22.22 -47.99
C LYS A 119 67.31 22.56 -49.48
N LYS A 120 67.29 23.87 -49.82
CA LYS A 120 68.09 24.60 -50.85
C LYS A 120 67.36 25.88 -51.35
N PRO A 121 68.01 26.82 -52.06
CA PRO A 121 69.43 26.99 -52.38
C PRO A 121 70.13 28.16 -51.65
#